data_AF-S4PI29-F1
#
_entry.id   AF-S4PI29-F1
#
_cell.length_a   1.000
_cell.length_b   1.000
_cell.length_c   1.000
_cell.angle_alpha   90.00
_cell.angle_beta   90.00
_cell.angle_gamma   90.00
#
_symmetry.space_group_name_H-M   'P 1'
#
loop_
_entity.id
_entity.type
_entity.pdbx_description
1 polymer ?
#
loop_
_entity_poly.entity_id
_entity_poly.type
_entity_poly.pdbx_seq_one_letter_code
_entity_poly.pdbx_strand_id
1 'polypeptide(L)' 'MPMIPLGLKETKEVDFREPFKDFILEHYSEDAATYEDAISDFMDMRQAMRTPVRSTAGVSLLFKYYNQLYYIERRFFP' A
#
# COMPACT_ATOMS: atom_id res chain seq x y z
N MET A 1 -30.60 -1.75 -20.08
CA MET A 1 -30.98 -1.76 -18.66
C MET A 1 -30.16 -0.69 -17.93
N PRO A 2 -30.74 0.07 -16.99
CA PRO A 2 -29.97 0.99 -16.14
C PRO A 2 -29.10 0.21 -15.13
N MET A 3 -27.92 0.76 -14.80
CA MET A 3 -26.96 0.18 -13.85
C MET A 3 -26.96 0.96 -12.54
N ILE A 4 -26.76 0.29 -11.40
CA ILE A 4 -26.62 0.91 -10.07
C ILE A 4 -25.13 1.00 -9.73
N PRO A 5 -24.53 2.21 -9.67
CA PRO A 5 -23.14 2.36 -9.24
C PRO A 5 -23.03 2.26 -7.72
N LEU A 6 -21.92 1.66 -7.25
CA LEU A 6 -21.55 1.65 -5.84
C LEU A 6 -20.43 2.66 -5.59
N GLY A 7 -20.55 3.41 -4.48
CA GLY A 7 -19.48 4.29 -4.02
C GLY A 7 -18.26 3.53 -3.54
N LEU A 8 -17.08 4.15 -3.62
CA LEU A 8 -15.87 3.61 -3.01
C LEU A 8 -15.91 3.80 -1.49
N LYS A 9 -15.25 2.89 -0.76
CA LYS A 9 -15.07 3.02 0.68
C LYS A 9 -14.04 4.10 0.98
N GLU A 10 -14.27 4.83 2.08
CA GLU A 10 -13.28 5.75 2.63
C GLU A 10 -12.31 5.01 3.57
N THR A 11 -11.08 5.49 3.66
CA THR A 11 -10.09 4.95 4.60
C THR A 11 -9.24 6.05 5.21
N LYS A 12 -8.73 5.76 6.41
CA LYS A 12 -7.88 6.67 7.18
C LYS A 12 -6.43 6.60 6.74
N GLU A 13 -5.71 7.65 7.04
CA GLU A 13 -4.25 7.63 6.97
C GLU A 13 -3.69 6.68 8.03
N VAL A 14 -2.67 5.93 7.64
CA VAL A 14 -1.93 5.03 8.52
C VAL A 14 -0.49 5.11 8.06
N ASP A 15 0.42 5.44 8.97
CA ASP A 15 1.85 5.45 8.69
C ASP A 15 2.43 4.06 9.00
N PHE A 16 2.99 3.42 7.98
CA PHE A 16 3.62 2.09 8.11
C PHE A 16 5.14 2.15 8.13
N ARG A 17 5.75 3.35 8.09
CA ARG A 17 7.21 3.48 8.05
C ARG A 17 7.89 2.82 9.24
N GLU A 18 7.59 3.27 10.45
CA GLU A 18 8.20 2.71 11.67
C GLU A 18 7.89 1.21 11.83
N PRO A 19 6.64 0.73 11.71
CA PRO A 19 6.36 -0.71 11.78
C PRO A 19 7.17 -1.58 10.81
N PHE A 20 7.40 -1.10 9.57
CA PHE A 20 8.23 -1.84 8.63
C PHE A 20 9.71 -1.81 9.01
N LYS A 21 10.23 -0.66 9.43
CA LYS A 21 11.63 -0.52 9.84
C LYS A 21 11.94 -1.39 11.06
N ASP A 22 11.07 -1.34 12.07
CA ASP A 22 11.16 -2.16 13.28
C ASP A 22 11.16 -3.65 12.91
N PHE A 23 10.22 -4.09 12.07
CA PHE A 23 10.15 -5.49 11.66
C PHE A 23 11.41 -5.92 10.89
N ILE A 24 11.92 -5.11 9.96
CA ILE A 24 13.12 -5.43 9.18
C ILE A 24 14.31 -5.61 10.10
N LEU A 25 14.50 -4.70 11.04
CA LEU A 25 15.59 -4.77 12.01
C LEU A 25 15.46 -6.00 12.91
N GLU A 26 14.27 -6.24 13.46
CA GLU A 26 14.04 -7.32 14.43
C GLU A 26 14.05 -8.72 13.82
N HIS A 27 13.42 -8.90 12.65
CA HIS A 27 13.20 -10.23 12.05
C HIS A 27 14.26 -10.60 11.02
N TYR A 28 14.77 -9.64 10.26
CA TYR A 28 15.81 -9.88 9.26
C TYR A 28 17.21 -9.50 9.73
N SER A 29 17.34 -8.76 10.85
CA SER A 29 18.63 -8.23 11.32
C SER A 29 19.33 -7.37 10.25
N GLU A 30 18.54 -6.66 9.44
CA GLU A 30 19.03 -5.80 8.36
C GLU A 30 18.89 -4.32 8.72
N ASP A 31 19.71 -3.48 8.11
CA ASP A 31 19.59 -2.02 8.25
C ASP A 31 18.37 -1.51 7.48
N ALA A 32 17.34 -1.10 8.23
CA ALA A 32 16.10 -0.59 7.69
C ALA A 32 16.26 0.66 6.81
N ALA A 33 17.33 1.44 6.99
CA ALA A 33 17.59 2.62 6.15
C ALA A 33 17.79 2.26 4.67
N THR A 34 18.24 1.04 4.38
CA THR A 34 18.40 0.55 3.00
C THR A 34 17.07 0.37 2.25
N TYR A 35 15.94 0.37 2.97
CA TYR A 35 14.60 0.17 2.43
C TYR A 35 13.73 1.44 2.45
N GLU A 36 14.27 2.58 2.88
CA GLU A 36 13.51 3.83 3.03
C GLU A 36 12.75 4.21 1.76
N ASP A 37 13.43 4.16 0.60
CA ASP A 37 12.84 4.50 -0.70
C ASP A 37 11.66 3.58 -1.04
N ALA A 38 11.83 2.27 -0.86
CA ALA A 38 10.77 1.29 -1.13
C ALA A 38 9.57 1.45 -0.19
N ILE A 39 9.83 1.78 1.08
CA ILE A 39 8.79 2.08 2.06
C ILE A 39 8.06 3.38 1.68
N SER A 40 8.79 4.43 1.28
CA SER A 40 8.19 5.70 0.86
C SER A 40 7.33 5.53 -0.39
N ASP A 41 7.80 4.77 -1.38
CA ASP A 41 7.04 4.45 -2.60
C ASP A 41 5.72 3.74 -2.28
N PHE A 42 5.74 2.80 -1.32
CA PHE A 42 4.51 2.15 -0.85
C PHE A 42 3.57 3.14 -0.16
N MET A 43 4.11 4.01 0.69
CA MET A 43 3.33 5.02 1.40
C MET A 43 2.66 6.02 0.44
N ASP A 44 3.38 6.45 -0.59
CA ASP A 44 2.85 7.33 -1.64
C ASP A 44 1.77 6.64 -2.46
N MET A 45 1.97 5.36 -2.81
CA MET A 45 0.95 4.56 -3.48
C MET A 45 -0.32 4.39 -2.63
N ARG A 46 -0.15 4.15 -1.31
CA ARG A 46 -1.28 4.10 -0.37
C ARG A 46 -1.99 5.44 -0.29
N GLN A 47 -1.28 6.55 -0.32
CA GLN A 47 -1.92 7.87 -0.31
C GLN A 47 -2.70 8.11 -1.61
N ALA A 48 -2.10 7.80 -2.75
CA ALA A 48 -2.73 7.96 -4.06
C ALA A 48 -4.02 7.14 -4.20
N MET A 49 -4.04 5.90 -3.71
CA MET A 49 -5.21 5.02 -3.86
C MET A 49 -6.43 5.48 -3.04
N ARG A 50 -6.28 6.41 -2.08
CA ARG A 50 -7.39 6.97 -1.26
C ARG A 50 -8.33 7.85 -2.07
N THR A 51 -7.81 8.47 -3.12
CA THR A 51 -8.56 9.39 -3.99
C THR A 51 -8.35 9.00 -5.46
N PRO A 52 -8.69 7.76 -5.85
CA PRO A 52 -8.41 7.29 -7.20
C PRO A 52 -9.34 7.99 -8.19
N VAL A 53 -8.80 8.35 -9.35
CA VAL A 53 -9.58 8.91 -10.45
C VAL A 53 -10.58 7.86 -10.98
N ARG A 54 -11.79 8.29 -11.35
CA ARG A 54 -12.83 7.40 -11.92
C ARG A 54 -12.55 7.08 -13.39
N SER A 55 -11.44 6.40 -13.63
CA SER A 55 -10.95 6.02 -14.95
C SER A 55 -10.16 4.71 -14.89
N THR A 56 -9.72 4.20 -16.04
CA THR A 56 -8.86 3.02 -16.12
C THR A 56 -7.57 3.17 -15.31
N ALA A 57 -6.99 4.38 -15.27
CA ALA A 57 -5.80 4.66 -14.48
C ALA A 57 -6.04 4.48 -12.96
N GLY A 58 -7.22 4.88 -12.46
CA GLY A 58 -7.58 4.66 -11.06
C GLY A 58 -7.80 3.18 -10.73
N VAL A 59 -8.39 2.42 -11.67
CA VAL A 59 -8.51 0.97 -11.54
C VAL A 59 -7.11 0.32 -11.48
N SER A 60 -6.20 0.71 -12.37
CA SER A 60 -4.81 0.22 -12.36
C SER A 60 -4.07 0.55 -11.05
N LEU A 61 -4.27 1.74 -10.50
CA LEU A 61 -3.71 2.14 -9.20
C LEU A 61 -4.21 1.24 -8.06
N LEU A 62 -5.52 0.99 -8.00
CA LEU A 62 -6.11 0.11 -6.99
C LEU A 62 -5.58 -1.33 -7.10
N PHE A 63 -5.48 -1.86 -8.33
CA PHE A 63 -4.88 -3.18 -8.56
C PHE A 63 -3.40 -3.24 -8.18
N LYS A 64 -2.62 -2.19 -8.49
CA LYS A 64 -1.20 -2.11 -8.12
C LYS A 64 -1.04 -2.14 -6.59
N TYR A 65 -1.83 -1.33 -5.88
CA TYR A 65 -1.81 -1.32 -4.41
C TYR A 65 -2.22 -2.68 -3.83
N TYR A 66 -3.29 -3.30 -4.35
CA TYR A 66 -3.73 -4.63 -3.93
C TYR A 66 -2.64 -5.70 -4.08
N ASN A 67 -1.96 -5.73 -5.24
CA ASN A 67 -0.86 -6.67 -5.47
C ASN A 67 0.35 -6.39 -4.57
N GLN A 68 0.64 -5.12 -4.27
CA GLN A 68 1.72 -4.78 -3.33
C GLN A 68 1.42 -5.30 -1.92
N LEU A 69 0.16 -5.18 -1.46
CA LEU A 69 -0.24 -5.74 -0.17
C LEU A 69 -0.02 -7.25 -0.11
N TYR A 70 -0.27 -7.98 -1.20
CA TYR A 70 0.01 -9.41 -1.29
C TYR A 70 1.52 -9.72 -1.09
N TYR A 71 2.41 -8.94 -1.68
CA TYR A 71 3.86 -9.13 -1.48
C TYR A 71 4.30 -8.75 -0.08
N ILE A 72 3.72 -7.71 0.51
CA ILE A 72 3.97 -7.32 1.90
C ILE A 72 3.54 -8.42 2.84
N GLU A 73 2.34 -8.97 2.67
CA GLU A 73 1.81 -10.03 3.53
C GLU A 73 2.76 -11.22 3.61
N ARG A 74 3.26 -11.68 2.45
CA ARG A 74 4.15 -12.83 2.36
C ARG A 74 5.56 -12.59 2.91
N ARG A 75 5.99 -11.34 3.09
CA ARG A 75 7.30 -10.99 3.65
C ARG A 75 7.21 -10.71 5.15
N PHE A 76 6.23 -9.92 5.56
CA PHE A 76 6.14 -9.41 6.94
C PHE A 76 5.25 -10.25 7.86
N PHE A 77 4.36 -11.10 7.35
CA PHE A 77 3.45 -11.90 8.16
C PHE A 77 3.50 -13.40 7.76
N PRO A 78 4.60 -14.10 8.07
CA PRO A 78 4.74 -15.55 7.81
C PRO A 78 3.81 -16.42 8.66
#